data_AF-A0A8K2A7R2-F1
#
_entry.id   AF-A0A8K2A7R2-F1
#
_cell.length_a   1.000
_cell.length_b   1.000
_cell.length_c   1.000
_cell.angle_alpha   90.00
_cell.angle_beta   90.00
_cell.angle_gamma   90.00
#
_symmetry.space_group_name_H-M   'P 1'
#
loop_
_entity.id
_entity.type
_entity.pdbx_description
1 polymer ?
#
loop_
_entity_poly.entity_id
_entity_poly.type
_entity_poly.pdbx_seq_one_letter_code
_entity_poly.pdbx_strand_id
1 'polypeptide(L)'
;MAQRKGFFEALLDPSFSDFIAPKIIGILYLVSVIIVVLIAVASILRALAEGIVAGFIVLIIAPLLAFLYIIFFRIGMEAFLATIRTAENTGIIADHLRRNSGF
;
A
#
# COMPACT_ATOMS: atom_id res chain seq x y z
N MET A 1 20.69 -25.16 8.71
CA MET A 1 19.39 -25.18 8.00
C MET A 1 18.87 -23.76 8.01
N ALA A 2 18.83 -23.06 6.87
CA ALA A 2 18.27 -21.71 6.82
C ALA A 2 16.75 -21.82 6.98
N GLN A 3 16.26 -21.57 8.19
CA GLN A 3 14.84 -21.54 8.47
C GLN A 3 14.24 -20.37 7.67
N ARG A 4 13.31 -20.66 6.74
CA ARG A 4 12.56 -19.61 6.05
C ARG A 4 11.86 -18.76 7.13
N LYS A 5 12.22 -17.49 7.24
CA LYS A 5 11.52 -16.53 8.12
C LYS A 5 10.02 -16.58 7.80
N GLY A 6 9.20 -16.59 8.84
CA GLY A 6 7.75 -16.54 8.68
C GLY A 6 7.30 -15.23 8.03
N PHE A 7 6.14 -15.20 7.37
CA PHE A 7 5.61 -13.98 6.72
C PHE A 7 5.55 -12.77 7.67
N PHE A 8 5.08 -12.96 8.90
CA PHE A 8 4.97 -11.92 9.92
C PHE A 8 6.33 -11.51 10.50
N GLU A 9 7.23 -12.48 10.66
CA GLU A 9 8.59 -12.25 11.14
C GLU A 9 9.39 -11.41 10.13
N ALA A 10 9.18 -11.70 8.85
CA ALA A 10 9.81 -10.98 7.77
C ALA A 10 9.14 -9.58 7.59
N LEU A 11 7.82 -9.45 7.79
CA LEU A 11 7.11 -8.16 7.75
C LEU A 11 7.56 -7.18 8.85
N LEU A 12 7.92 -7.71 10.02
CA LEU A 12 8.41 -6.94 11.17
C LEU A 12 9.94 -6.90 11.24
N ASP A 13 10.65 -7.33 10.19
CA ASP A 13 12.10 -7.36 10.16
C ASP A 13 12.68 -5.95 9.92
N PRO A 14 13.31 -5.31 10.92
CA PRO A 14 13.89 -3.98 10.76
C PRO A 14 15.12 -4.01 9.84
N SER A 15 15.65 -5.18 9.50
CA SER A 15 16.80 -5.34 8.61
C SER A 15 16.45 -5.14 7.13
N PHE A 16 15.17 -5.18 6.73
CA PHE A 16 14.71 -5.11 5.33
C PHE A 16 15.50 -6.00 4.35
N SER A 17 16.06 -7.12 4.82
CA SER A 17 16.93 -7.98 4.00
C SER A 17 16.19 -8.66 2.86
N ASP A 18 14.86 -8.77 2.96
CA ASP A 18 13.97 -9.31 1.93
C ASP A 18 12.91 -8.26 1.53
N PHE A 19 12.76 -8.03 0.23
CA PHE A 19 11.70 -7.18 -0.31
C PHE A 19 10.33 -7.87 -0.17
N ILE A 20 9.64 -7.59 0.94
CA ILE A 20 8.28 -8.12 1.21
C ILE A 20 7.20 -7.22 0.65
N ALA A 21 7.50 -5.94 0.44
CA ALA A 21 6.56 -4.96 -0.07
C ALA A 21 5.80 -5.45 -1.33
N PRO A 22 6.42 -6.08 -2.35
CA PRO A 22 5.69 -6.63 -3.49
C PRO A 22 4.67 -7.72 -3.14
N LYS A 23 4.91 -8.49 -2.07
CA LYS A 23 4.05 -9.58 -1.61
C LYS A 23 2.82 -9.07 -0.84
N ILE A 24 2.94 -7.95 -0.14
CA ILE A 24 1.88 -7.44 0.75
C ILE A 24 1.08 -6.28 0.17
N ILE A 25 1.53 -5.67 -0.94
CA ILE A 25 0.96 -4.43 -1.44
C ILE A 25 -0.55 -4.52 -1.75
N GLY A 26 -1.03 -5.68 -2.19
CA GLY A 26 -2.46 -5.91 -2.42
C GLY A 26 -3.28 -5.90 -1.12
N ILE A 27 -2.76 -6.53 -0.06
CA ILE A 27 -3.39 -6.53 1.26
C ILE A 27 -3.37 -5.11 1.85
N LEU A 28 -2.23 -4.42 1.74
CA LEU A 28 -2.08 -3.04 2.20
C LEU A 28 -3.06 -2.10 1.51
N TYR A 29 -3.25 -2.25 0.20
CA TYR A 29 -4.25 -1.49 -0.56
C TYR A 29 -5.67 -1.76 -0.05
N LEU A 30 -6.06 -3.03 0.12
CA LEU A 30 -7.39 -3.39 0.61
C LEU A 30 -7.66 -2.81 2.01
N VAL A 31 -6.70 -2.95 2.93
CA VAL A 31 -6.82 -2.38 4.29
C VAL A 31 -6.96 -0.86 4.23
N SER A 32 -6.19 -0.20 3.38
CA SER A 32 -6.24 1.26 3.20
C SER A 32 -7.60 1.72 2.67
N VAL A 33 -8.17 1.01 1.69
CA VAL A 33 -9.53 1.30 1.19
C VAL A 33 -10.57 1.16 2.31
N ILE A 34 -10.52 0.09 3.09
CA ILE A 34 -11.46 -0.13 4.21
C ILE A 34 -11.37 1.02 5.22
N ILE A 35 -10.15 1.42 5.61
CA ILE A 35 -9.94 2.52 6.56
C ILE A 35 -10.51 3.82 6.01
N VAL A 36 -10.25 4.15 4.73
CA VAL A 36 -10.75 5.38 4.10
C VAL A 36 -12.28 5.41 4.06
N VAL A 37 -12.92 4.29 3.73
CA VAL A 37 -14.38 4.17 3.75
C VAL A 37 -14.93 4.35 5.16
N LEU A 38 -14.31 3.73 6.17
CA LEU A 38 -14.73 3.90 7.57
C LEU A 38 -14.59 5.35 8.04
N ILE A 39 -13.50 6.03 7.68
CA ILE A 39 -13.31 7.45 8.00
C ILE A 39 -14.38 8.30 7.32
N ALA A 40 -14.71 8.04 6.06
CA ALA A 40 -15.75 8.76 5.34
C ALA A 40 -17.12 8.59 6.01
N VAL A 41 -17.50 7.35 6.34
CA VAL A 41 -18.76 7.04 7.04
C VAL A 41 -18.80 7.72 8.41
N ALA A 42 -17.74 7.60 9.22
CA ALA A 42 -17.67 8.24 10.52
C ALA A 42 -17.78 9.77 10.42
N SER A 43 -17.18 10.37 9.39
CA SER A 43 -17.26 11.82 9.15
C SER A 43 -18.69 12.25 8.80
N ILE A 44 -19.39 11.48 7.97
CA ILE A 44 -20.80 11.74 7.61
C ILE A 44 -21.70 11.65 8.85
N LEU A 45 -21.54 10.61 9.67
CA LEU A 45 -22.34 10.43 10.88
C LEU A 45 -22.12 11.58 11.89
N ARG A 46 -20.87 12.01 12.07
CA ARG A 46 -20.53 13.14 12.94
C ARG A 46 -21.14 14.45 12.43
N ALA A 47 -21.01 14.73 11.13
CA ALA A 47 -21.55 15.94 10.53
C ALA A 47 -23.08 16.00 10.61
N LEU A 48 -23.76 14.87 10.46
CA LEU A 48 -25.21 14.79 10.60
C LEU A 48 -25.66 15.04 12.05
N ALA A 49 -24.87 14.61 13.03
CA ALA A 49 -25.14 14.87 14.45
C ALA A 49 -24.95 16.35 14.85
N GLU A 50 -24.08 17.07 14.15
CA GLU A 50 -23.86 18.52 14.36
C GLU A 50 -24.96 19.38 13.73
N GLY A 51 -25.55 18.92 12.61
CA GLY A 51 -26.71 19.56 12.01
C GLY A 51 -26.98 19.15 10.57
N ILE A 52 -28.22 19.37 10.11
CA ILE A 52 -28.70 18.94 8.79
C ILE A 52 -27.86 19.54 7.65
N VAL A 53 -27.58 20.85 7.70
CA VAL A 53 -26.81 21.54 6.64
C VAL A 53 -25.38 20.99 6.53
N ALA A 54 -24.69 20.84 7.67
CA ALA A 54 -23.34 20.27 7.71
C ALA A 54 -23.34 18.81 7.22
N GLY A 55 -24.31 18.01 7.66
CA GLY A 55 -24.51 16.63 7.21
C GLY A 55 -24.63 16.51 5.70
N PHE A 56 -25.46 17.34 5.06
CA PHE A 56 -25.63 17.32 3.60
C PHE A 56 -24.35 17.70 2.83
N ILE A 57 -23.60 18.70 3.32
CA ILE A 57 -22.32 19.10 2.71
C ILE A 57 -21.33 17.93 2.76
N VAL A 58 -21.16 17.33 3.94
CA VAL A 58 -20.20 16.23 4.14
C VAL A 58 -20.64 14.95 3.42
N LEU A 59 -21.94 14.70 3.28
CA LEU A 59 -22.47 13.57 2.52
C LEU A 59 -22.01 13.55 1.06
N ILE A 60 -21.78 14.72 0.45
CA ILE A 60 -21.30 14.85 -0.93
C ILE A 60 -19.76 14.92 -0.97
N ILE A 61 -19.16 15.71 -0.07
CA ILE A 61 -17.72 15.95 -0.09
C ILE A 61 -16.93 14.72 0.39
N ALA A 62 -17.37 14.01 1.43
CA ALA A 62 -16.60 12.91 2.00
C ALA A 62 -16.41 11.73 1.01
N PRO A 63 -17.44 11.26 0.27
CA PRO A 63 -17.23 10.22 -0.75
C PRO A 63 -16.32 10.68 -1.89
N LEU A 64 -16.43 11.95 -2.31
CA LEU A 64 -15.58 12.50 -3.37
C LEU A 64 -14.10 12.52 -2.93
N LEU A 65 -13.83 13.00 -1.72
CA LEU A 65 -12.47 13.01 -1.15
C LEU A 65 -11.95 11.60 -0.90
N ALA A 66 -12.78 10.69 -0.39
CA ALA A 66 -12.41 9.29 -0.19
C ALA A 66 -12.02 8.61 -1.51
N PHE A 67 -12.81 8.81 -2.56
CA PHE A 67 -12.52 8.28 -3.89
C PHE A 67 -11.22 8.83 -4.45
N LEU A 68 -11.02 10.15 -4.36
CA LEU A 68 -9.79 10.80 -4.83
C LEU A 68 -8.56 10.28 -4.06
N TYR A 69 -8.67 10.13 -2.74
CA TYR A 69 -7.62 9.57 -1.90
C TYR A 69 -7.27 8.14 -2.31
N ILE A 70 -8.26 7.28 -2.56
CA ILE A 70 -8.04 5.89 -3.00
C ILE A 70 -7.29 5.85 -4.33
N ILE A 71 -7.63 6.73 -5.28
CA ILE A 71 -6.93 6.82 -6.58
C ILE A 71 -5.48 7.23 -6.37
N PHE A 72 -5.22 8.31 -5.63
CA PHE A 72 -3.84 8.75 -5.38
C PHE A 72 -3.02 7.70 -4.63
N PHE A 73 -3.62 7.06 -3.64
CA PHE A 73 -2.98 5.99 -2.90
C PHE A 73 -2.64 4.81 -3.82
N ARG A 74 -3.53 4.46 -4.75
CA ARG A 74 -3.28 3.42 -5.76
C ARG A 74 -2.09 3.76 -6.64
N ILE A 75 -2.06 4.97 -7.20
CA ILE A 75 -0.97 5.45 -8.05
C ILE A 75 0.35 5.45 -7.27
N GLY A 76 0.34 5.92 -6.01
CA GLY A 76 1.51 5.90 -5.14
C GLY A 76 2.03 4.48 -4.91
N MET A 77 1.16 3.54 -4.57
CA MET A 77 1.52 2.12 -4.39
C MET A 77 2.11 1.52 -5.67
N GLU A 78 1.56 1.83 -6.84
CA GLU A 78 2.10 1.38 -8.13
C GLU A 78 3.50 1.93 -8.38
N ALA A 79 3.73 3.22 -8.08
CA ALA A 79 5.04 3.83 -8.18
C ALA A 79 6.06 3.17 -7.23
N PHE A 80 5.70 2.95 -5.96
CA PHE A 80 6.56 2.26 -5.00
C PHE A 80 6.89 0.82 -5.46
N LEU A 81 5.88 0.08 -5.92
CA LEU A 81 6.08 -1.28 -6.43
C LEU A 81 7.00 -1.31 -7.64
N ALA A 82 6.85 -0.35 -8.56
CA ALA A 82 7.69 -0.23 -9.74
C ALA A 82 9.15 -0.03 -9.34
N THR A 83 9.45 0.86 -8.40
CA THR A 83 10.82 1.08 -7.90
C THR A 83 11.44 -0.19 -7.33
N ILE A 84 10.68 -0.94 -6.51
CA ILE A 84 11.18 -2.17 -5.89
C ILE A 84 11.43 -3.24 -6.95
N ARG A 85 10.48 -3.45 -7.86
CA ARG A 85 10.64 -4.43 -8.96
C ARG A 85 11.79 -4.06 -9.89
N THR A 86 12.05 -2.77 -10.13
CA THR A 86 13.23 -2.33 -10.88
C THR A 86 14.51 -2.73 -10.16
N ALA A 87 14.61 -2.53 -8.84
CA ALA A 87 15.77 -2.93 -8.07
C ALA A 87 15.99 -4.46 -8.09
N GLU A 88 14.91 -5.25 -7.95
CA GLU A 88 14.96 -6.71 -8.05
C GLU A 88 15.45 -7.17 -9.44
N ASN A 89 14.91 -6.58 -10.51
CA ASN A 89 15.31 -6.92 -11.88
C ASN A 89 16.78 -6.58 -12.16
N THR A 90 17.29 -5.45 -11.65
CA THR A 90 18.71 -5.10 -11.79
C THR A 90 19.61 -6.11 -11.08
N GLY A 91 19.21 -6.60 -9.89
CA GLY A 91 19.93 -7.67 -9.20
C GLY A 91 20.01 -8.96 -10.02
N ILE A 92 18.89 -9.38 -10.61
CA ILE A 92 18.83 -10.57 -11.47
C ILE A 92 19.76 -10.44 -12.69
N ILE A 93 19.79 -9.26 -13.33
CA ILE A 93 20.67 -9.01 -14.48
C ILE A 93 22.14 -9.12 -14.07
N ALA A 94 22.54 -8.55 -12.93
CA ALA A 94 23.91 -8.62 -12.43
C ALA A 94 24.34 -10.07 -12.14
N ASP A 95 23.46 -10.87 -11.54
CA ASP A 95 23.71 -12.28 -11.25
C ASP A 95 23.84 -13.12 -12.53
N HIS A 96 22.99 -12.89 -13.52
CA HIS A 96 23.07 -13.56 -14.82
C HIS A 96 24.36 -13.22 -15.57
N LEU A 97 24.80 -11.96 -15.53
CA LEU A 97 26.08 -11.57 -16.12
C LEU A 97 27.24 -12.27 -15.42
N ARG A 98 27.28 -12.26 -14.09
CA ARG A 98 28.32 -12.97 -13.30
C ARG A 98 28.41 -14.44 -13.65
N ARG A 99 27.27 -15.12 -13.75
CA ARG A 99 27.21 -16.56 -14.01
C ARG A 99 27.59 -16.92 -15.46
N ASN A 100 27.31 -16.04 -16.43
CA ASN A 100 27.65 -16.26 -17.84
C ASN A 100 29.09 -15.84 -18.19
N SER A 101 29.70 -14.94 -17.43
CA SER A 101 31.08 -14.47 -17.67
C SER A 101 32.18 -15.38 -17.10
N GLY A 102 31.85 -16.49 -16.44
CA GLY A 102 32.81 -17.56 -16.12
C GLY A 102 34.04 -17.15 -15.31
N PHE A 103 33.89 -16.19 -14.38
CA PHE A 103 34.85 -15.92 -13.29
C PHE A 103 34.20 -16.18 -11.94
#